data_AF-A0A840SYS9-F1
#
_entry.id   AF-A0A840SYS9-F1
#
_cell.length_a   1.000
_cell.length_b   1.000
_cell.length_c   1.000
_cell.angle_alpha   90.00
_cell.angle_beta   90.00
_cell.angle_gamma   90.00
#
_symmetry.space_group_name_H-M   'P 1'
#
loop_
_entity.id
_entity.type
_entity.pdbx_description
1 polymer ?
#
loop_
_entity_poly.entity_id
_entity_poly.type
_entity_poly.pdbx_seq_one_letter_code
_entity_poly.pdbx_strand_id
1 'polypeptide(L)' 'MSAALALGDALGVPPLAMAELLPVIEAVMVPKLNEQMERPDG' A
#
# COMPACT_ATOMS: atom_id res chain seq x y z
N MET A 1 -1.99 -9.23 3.03
CA MET A 1 -2.75 -8.04 2.55
C MET A 1 -3.33 -7.31 3.76
N SER A 2 -2.46 -6.77 4.62
CA SER A 2 -2.84 -6.24 5.95
C SER A 2 -1.92 -5.13 6.44
N ALA A 3 -0.78 -4.90 5.79
CA ALA A 3 0.15 -3.82 6.16
C ALA A 3 -0.49 -2.43 6.00
N ALA A 4 -1.29 -2.23 4.95
CA ALA A 4 -2.05 -0.99 4.77
C ALA A 4 -3.06 -0.80 5.91
N LEU A 5 -3.82 -1.83 6.29
CA LEU A 5 -4.76 -1.74 7.42
C LEU A 5 -4.06 -1.45 8.75
N ALA A 6 -2.93 -2.11 9.02
CA ALA A 6 -2.12 -1.87 10.23
C ALA A 6 -1.50 -0.47 10.26
N LEU A 7 -1.06 0.04 9.11
CA LEU A 7 -0.60 1.43 8.97
C LEU A 7 -1.75 2.41 9.23
N GLY A 8 -2.93 2.15 8.67
CA GLY A 8 -4.13 2.96 8.90
C GLY A 8 -4.48 3.02 10.38
N ASP A 9 -4.49 1.87 11.06
CA ASP A 9 -4.73 1.77 12.50
C ASP A 9 -3.72 2.60 13.31
N ALA A 10 -2.42 2.50 13.00
CA ALA A 10 -1.37 3.28 13.65
C ALA A 10 -1.48 4.79 13.41
N LEU A 11 -2.07 5.20 12.28
CA LEU A 11 -2.34 6.60 11.94
C LEU A 11 -3.69 7.10 12.47
N GLY A 12 -4.47 6.26 13.16
CA GLY A 12 -5.81 6.59 13.65
C GLY A 12 -6.88 6.68 12.56
N VAL A 13 -6.62 6.08 11.40
CA VAL A 13 -7.60 5.99 10.30
C VAL A 13 -8.58 4.86 10.60
N PRO A 14 -9.91 5.11 10.57
CA PRO A 14 -10.90 4.07 10.78
C PRO A 14 -10.69 2.87 9.82
N PRO A 15 -10.82 1.62 10.28
CA PRO A 15 -10.57 0.44 9.45
C PRO A 15 -11.41 0.39 8.17
N LEU A 16 -12.67 0.85 8.24
CA LEU A 16 -13.55 0.93 7.07
C LEU A 16 -13.03 1.93 6.04
N ALA A 17 -12.60 3.11 6.48
CA ALA A 17 -12.02 4.11 5.59
C ALA A 17 -10.71 3.59 4.97
N MET A 18 -9.90 2.85 5.74
CA MET A 18 -8.68 2.24 5.20
C MET A 18 -8.99 1.13 4.19
N ALA A 19 -10.08 0.38 4.36
CA ALA A 19 -10.54 -0.61 3.40
C ALA A 19 -10.99 0.00 2.06
N GLU A 20 -11.63 1.18 2.10
CA GLU A 20 -12.01 1.90 0.88
C GLU A 20 -10.81 2.50 0.13
N LEU A 21 -9.73 2.83 0.85
CA LEU A 21 -8.51 3.42 0.27
C LEU A 21 -7.54 2.37 -0.27
N LEU A 22 -7.67 1.10 0.15
CA LEU A 22 -6.82 -0.02 -0.24
C LEU A 22 -6.62 -0.15 -1.78
N PRO A 23 -7.67 -0.07 -2.62
CA PRO A 23 -7.51 -0.16 -4.08
C PRO A 23 -6.61 0.94 -4.66
N VAL A 24 -6.70 2.16 -4.12
CA VAL A 24 -5.87 3.30 -4.58
C VAL A 24 -4.42 3.12 -4.13
N ILE A 25 -4.21 2.65 -2.89
CA ILE A 25 -2.88 2.34 -2.37
C ILE A 25 -2.22 1.27 -3.24
N GLU A 26 -2.94 0.20 -3.58
CA GLU A 26 -2.45 -0.87 -4.44
C GLU A 26 -2.12 -0.38 -5.84
N ALA A 27 -2.99 0.45 -6.43
CA ALA A 27 -2.76 1.02 -7.75
C ALA A 27 -1.47 1.85 -7.83
N VAL A 28 -1.02 2.46 -6.73
CA VAL A 28 0.26 3.19 -6.66
C VAL A 28 1.42 2.30 -6.24
N MET A 29 1.20 1.38 -5.30
CA MET A 29 2.24 0.54 -4.73
C MET A 29 2.71 -0.53 -5.74
N VAL A 30 1.79 -1.22 -6.43
CA VAL A 30 2.14 -2.31 -7.37
C VAL A 30 3.10 -1.86 -8.47
N PRO A 31 2.86 -0.78 -9.24
CA PRO A 31 3.81 -0.34 -10.26
C PRO A 31 5.16 0.05 -9.64
N LYS A 32 5.18 0.75 -8.50
CA LYS A 32 6.44 1.12 -7.81
C LYS A 32 7.24 -0.08 -7.32
N LEU A 33 6.58 -1.15 -6.89
CA LEU A 33 7.26 -2.39 -6.52
C LEU A 33 7.84 -3.09 -7.76
N ASN A 34 7.07 -3.15 -8.84
CA ASN A 34 7.52 -3.73 -10.09
C ASN A 34 8.73 -2.96 -10.68
N GLU A 35 8.68 -1.62 -10.67
CA GLU A 35 9.79 -0.75 -11.09
C GLU A 35 11.07 -0.99 -10.27
N GLN A 36 10.94 -1.23 -8.96
CA GLN A 36 12.09 -1.54 -8.10
C GLN A 36 12.69 -2.91 -8.42
N MET A 37 11.87 -3.90 -8.81
CA MET A 37 12.35 -5.21 -9.23
C MET A 37 12.96 -5.21 -10.63
N GLU A 38 12.47 -4.35 -11.52
CA GLU A 38 13.02 -4.16 -12.87
C GLU A 38 14.32 -3.34 -12.85
N ARG A 39 14.56 -2.56 -11.80
CA ARG A 39 15.86 -1.95 -11.57
C ARG A 39 16.82 -3.06 -11.15
N PRO A 40 17.84 -3.40 -11.98
CA PRO A 40 18.87 -4.30 -11.52
C PRO A 40 19.53 -3.63 -10.31
N ASP A 41 19.71 -4.37 -9.22
CA ASP A 41 20.77 -4.01 -8.28
C ASP A 41 22.05 -3.87 -9.12
N GLY A 42 22.67 -2.68 -9.06
CA GLY A 42 23.62 -2.17 -10.05
C GLY A 42 24.65 -3.14 -10.61
#